data_AF-A0A9D2G3M8-F1
#
_entry.id   AF-A0A9D2G3M8-F1
#
_cell.length_a   1.000
_cell.length_b   1.000
_cell.length_c   1.000
_cell.angle_alpha   90.00
_cell.angle_beta   90.00
_cell.angle_gamma   90.00
#
_symmetry.space_group_name_H-M   'P 1'
#
loop_
_entity.id
_entity.type
_entity.pdbx_description
1 polymer ?
#
loop_
_entity_poly.entity_id
_entity_poly.type
_entity_poly.pdbx_seq_one_letter_code
_entity_poly.pdbx_strand_id
1 'polypeptide(L)'
;YQWLNKNPIVTAPKSLVVNINQMRASNRRNNPNDFVIKPRERNSTTDLLETIANGLGDKGMRNKTLAGMIGALLFRGVEAKAAYQLAMICNDNTPDPLPEEEVNRTFQSMLRRDLRNGGEIRGG
;
A
#
# COMPACT_ATOMS: atom_id res chain seq x y z
N TYR A 1 16.54 35.44 -41.83
CA TYR A 1 16.87 34.22 -41.06
C TYR A 1 17.32 33.16 -42.06
N GLN A 2 18.58 32.72 -42.03
CA GLN A 2 19.05 31.61 -42.88
C GLN A 2 19.07 30.33 -42.05
N TRP A 3 18.41 29.28 -42.54
CA TRP A 3 18.48 27.97 -41.92
C TRP A 3 19.90 27.42 -42.08
N LEU A 4 20.62 27.29 -40.96
CA LEU A 4 21.99 26.79 -40.91
C LEU A 4 22.09 25.29 -41.23
N ASN A 5 20.99 24.53 -41.04
CA ASN A 5 21.00 23.10 -41.30
C ASN A 5 20.63 22.81 -42.76
N LYS A 6 21.65 22.48 -43.56
CA LYS A 6 21.52 22.13 -44.98
C LYS A 6 21.38 20.61 -45.22
N ASN A 7 21.34 19.80 -44.16
CA ASN A 7 21.27 18.36 -44.28
C ASN A 7 19.82 17.89 -44.42
N PRO A 8 19.54 16.88 -45.27
CA PRO A 8 18.20 16.30 -45.38
C PRO A 8 17.79 15.63 -44.05
N ILE A 9 16.49 15.66 -43.75
CA ILE A 9 15.94 14.89 -42.63
C ILE A 9 16.10 13.41 -43.00
N VAL A 10 16.89 12.69 -42.21
CA VAL A 10 17.17 11.26 -42.44
C VAL A 10 16.61 10.42 -41.30
N THR A 11 16.12 9.23 -41.64
CA THR A 11 15.64 8.26 -40.67
C THR A 11 16.78 7.80 -39.78
N ALA A 12 16.63 7.95 -38.47
CA ALA A 12 17.63 7.48 -37.52
C ALA A 12 17.81 5.95 -37.61
N PRO A 13 19.04 5.44 -37.48
CA PRO A 13 19.29 4.00 -37.47
C PRO A 13 18.59 3.36 -36.26
N LYS A 14 18.04 2.16 -36.47
CA LYS A 14 17.25 1.43 -35.47
C LYS A 14 18.02 1.22 -34.16
N SER A 15 19.33 0.96 -34.24
CA SER A 15 20.21 0.77 -33.08
C SER A 15 20.26 2.00 -32.19
N LEU A 16 20.33 3.22 -32.75
CA LEU A 16 20.32 4.46 -31.97
C LEU A 16 18.97 4.68 -31.30
N VAL A 17 17.86 4.43 -32.02
CA VAL A 17 16.52 4.57 -31.46
C VAL A 17 16.31 3.60 -30.29
N VAL A 18 16.72 2.34 -30.46
CA VAL A 18 16.66 1.32 -29.41
C VAL A 18 17.51 1.74 -28.20
N ASN A 19 18.74 2.20 -28.43
CA ASN A 19 19.65 2.59 -27.35
C ASN A 19 19.12 3.82 -26.57
N ILE A 20 18.61 4.84 -27.26
CA ILE A 20 17.98 6.02 -26.63
C ILE A 20 16.77 5.59 -25.79
N ASN A 21 15.95 4.67 -26.30
CA ASN A 21 14.79 4.16 -25.57
C ASN A 21 15.21 3.37 -24.32
N GLN A 22 16.26 2.55 -24.41
CA GLN A 22 16.83 1.82 -23.27
C GLN A 22 17.39 2.77 -22.21
N MET A 23 18.16 3.79 -22.62
CA MET A 23 18.71 4.81 -21.71
C MET A 23 17.60 5.62 -21.01
N ARG A 24 16.50 5.91 -21.70
CA ARG A 24 15.33 6.58 -21.11
C ARG A 24 14.61 5.68 -20.11
N ALA A 25 14.54 4.37 -20.37
CA ALA A 25 13.94 3.41 -19.45
C ALA A 25 14.79 3.23 -18.19
N SER A 26 16.12 3.14 -18.33
CA SER A 26 17.04 2.99 -17.19
C SER A 26 17.18 4.26 -16.34
N ASN A 27 16.99 5.45 -16.92
CA ASN A 27 17.00 6.73 -16.19
C ASN A 27 15.66 7.10 -15.53
N ARG A 28 14.66 6.21 -15.53
CA ARG A 28 13.43 6.44 -14.75
C ARG A 28 13.76 6.25 -13.27
N ARG A 29 14.09 7.36 -12.58
CA ARG A 29 14.17 7.47 -11.11
C ARG A 29 12.79 7.38 -10.45
N ASN A 30 12.05 6.33 -10.79
CA ASN A 30 10.70 6.07 -10.26
C ASN A 30 10.66 4.76 -9.48
N ASN A 31 11.82 4.14 -9.20
CA ASN A 31 11.88 3.02 -8.29
C ASN A 31 11.67 3.58 -6.86
N PRO A 32 10.68 3.09 -6.09
CA PRO A 32 10.51 3.50 -4.70
C PRO A 32 11.79 3.36 -3.86
N ASN A 33 12.70 2.46 -4.26
CA ASN A 33 14.00 2.24 -3.62
C ASN A 33 15.03 3.34 -3.90
N ASP A 34 14.80 4.24 -4.86
CA ASP A 34 15.71 5.36 -5.16
C ASP A 34 15.51 6.55 -4.21
N PHE A 35 14.46 6.54 -3.39
CA PHE A 35 14.21 7.59 -2.40
C PHE A 35 15.03 7.33 -1.14
N VAL A 36 16.15 8.05 -0.98
CA VAL A 36 16.86 8.15 0.29
C VAL A 36 16.02 9.04 1.23
N ILE A 37 15.08 8.42 1.95
CA ILE A 37 14.25 9.11 2.94
C ILE A 37 15.06 9.18 4.24
N LYS A 38 15.29 10.40 4.76
CA LYS A 38 15.80 10.57 6.13
C LYS A 38 14.84 9.85 7.09
N PRO A 39 15.28 8.87 7.88
CA PRO A 39 14.38 8.15 8.76
C PRO A 39 13.74 9.14 9.74
N ARG A 40 12.42 9.27 9.67
CA ARG A 40 11.64 9.92 10.72
C ARG A 40 11.47 8.93 11.87
N GLU A 41 11.23 9.43 13.07
CA GLU A 41 10.90 8.57 14.21
C GLU A 41 9.63 7.78 13.92
N ARG A 42 9.70 6.46 14.13
CA ARG A 42 8.59 5.53 13.88
C ARG A 42 7.54 5.68 14.98
N ASN A 43 6.28 5.58 14.62
CA ASN A 43 5.18 5.59 15.59
C ASN A 43 4.14 4.51 15.26
N SER A 44 3.14 4.38 16.14
CA SER A 44 2.08 3.37 16.00
C SER A 44 1.25 3.50 14.72
N THR A 45 1.20 4.68 14.11
CA THR A 45 0.55 4.89 12.80
C THR A 45 1.44 4.41 11.67
N THR A 46 2.76 4.57 11.77
CA THR A 46 3.73 3.97 10.84
C THR A 46 3.55 2.46 10.79
N ASP A 47 3.57 1.81 11.96
CA ASP A 47 3.43 0.34 12.04
C ASP A 47 2.08 -0.14 11.50
N LEU A 48 1.00 0.61 11.75
CA LEU A 48 -0.34 0.32 11.23
C LEU A 48 -0.36 0.35 9.69
N LEU A 49 0.16 1.42 9.09
CA LEU A 49 0.16 1.59 7.63
C LEU A 49 1.05 0.55 6.95
N GLU A 50 2.23 0.27 7.51
CA GLU A 50 3.12 -0.77 7.01
C GLU A 50 2.53 -2.17 7.16
N THR A 51 1.77 -2.44 8.23
CA THR A 51 1.03 -3.71 8.37
C THR A 51 -0.03 -3.86 7.27
N ILE A 52 -0.78 -2.79 6.96
CA ILE A 52 -1.76 -2.82 5.87
C ILE A 52 -1.08 -3.09 4.52
N ALA A 53 0.06 -2.44 4.27
CA ALA A 53 0.80 -2.57 3.02
C ALA A 53 1.47 -3.94 2.83
N ASN A 54 2.02 -4.51 3.91
CA ASN A 54 2.85 -5.73 3.85
C ASN A 54 2.12 -7.00 4.30
N GLY A 55 0.90 -6.88 4.82
CA GLY A 55 0.10 -8.00 5.31
C GLY A 55 0.33 -8.34 6.79
N LEU A 56 -0.24 -9.46 7.21
CA LEU A 56 -0.41 -9.84 8.62
C LEU A 56 0.81 -10.52 9.26
N GLY A 57 1.87 -10.75 8.48
CA GLY A 57 3.09 -11.45 8.90
C GLY A 57 2.94 -12.97 8.96
N ASP A 58 3.77 -13.62 9.78
CA ASP A 58 3.91 -15.08 9.83
C ASP A 58 2.68 -15.81 10.39
N LYS A 59 2.52 -17.08 9.97
CA LYS A 59 1.28 -17.86 10.13
C LYS A 59 0.68 -17.89 11.54
N GLY A 60 1.51 -17.87 12.58
CA GLY A 60 1.09 -17.98 13.99
C GLY A 60 0.57 -16.69 14.62
N MET A 61 0.85 -15.52 14.04
CA MET A 61 0.50 -14.22 14.63
C MET A 61 -0.59 -13.47 13.87
N ARG A 62 -0.97 -13.93 12.66
CA ARG A 62 -1.89 -13.23 11.75
C ARG A 62 -3.20 -12.78 12.40
N ASN A 63 -3.88 -13.66 13.13
CA ASN A 63 -5.15 -13.33 13.81
C ASN A 63 -4.97 -12.24 14.87
N LYS A 64 -3.87 -12.29 15.63
CA LYS A 64 -3.55 -11.28 16.64
C LYS A 64 -3.18 -9.95 15.99
N THR A 65 -2.40 -9.98 14.91
CA THR A 65 -2.06 -8.80 14.11
C THR A 65 -3.31 -8.16 13.51
N LEU A 66 -4.18 -8.97 12.89
CA LEU A 66 -5.44 -8.52 12.30
C LEU A 66 -6.35 -7.86 13.33
N ALA A 67 -6.57 -8.51 14.49
CA ALA A 67 -7.41 -7.97 15.54
C ALA A 67 -6.84 -6.66 16.11
N GLY A 68 -5.52 -6.60 16.34
CA GLY A 68 -4.82 -5.40 16.79
C GLY A 68 -4.96 -4.24 15.80
N MET A 69 -4.76 -4.52 14.52
CA MET A 69 -4.87 -3.55 13.43
C MET A 69 -6.31 -3.01 13.28
N ILE A 70 -7.33 -3.88 13.27
CA ILE A 70 -8.74 -3.46 13.22
C ILE A 70 -9.08 -2.60 14.44
N GLY A 71 -8.68 -3.01 15.64
CA GLY A 71 -8.89 -2.21 16.86
C GLY A 71 -8.21 -0.84 16.78
N ALA A 72 -7.00 -0.79 16.22
CA ALA A 72 -6.28 0.44 15.97
C ALA A 72 -7.00 1.38 14.99
N LEU A 73 -7.64 0.86 13.95
CA LEU A 73 -8.42 1.65 12.99
C LEU A 73 -9.67 2.24 13.65
N LEU A 74 -10.45 1.40 14.34
CA LEU A 74 -11.69 1.81 15.00
C LEU A 74 -11.42 2.84 16.11
N PHE A 75 -10.38 2.62 16.93
CA PHE A 75 -9.98 3.58 17.96
C PHE A 75 -9.61 4.96 17.41
N ARG A 76 -9.11 5.04 16.17
CA ARG A 76 -8.80 6.29 15.47
C ARG A 76 -10.02 6.90 14.76
N GLY A 77 -11.20 6.32 14.91
CA GLY A 77 -12.45 6.80 14.32
C GLY A 77 -12.62 6.49 12.84
N VAL A 78 -11.88 5.50 12.30
CA VAL A 78 -12.10 5.03 10.93
C VAL A 78 -13.47 4.36 10.85
N GLU A 79 -14.27 4.74 9.86
CA GLU A 79 -15.60 4.17 9.62
C GLU A 79 -15.53 2.64 9.52
N ALA A 80 -16.49 1.92 10.09
CA ALA A 80 -16.51 0.46 10.11
C ALA A 80 -16.35 -0.15 8.71
N LYS A 81 -17.01 0.42 7.70
CA LYS A 81 -16.91 -0.04 6.30
C LYS A 81 -15.49 0.12 5.75
N ALA A 82 -14.87 1.28 5.97
CA ALA A 82 -13.49 1.53 5.55
C ALA A 82 -12.50 0.64 6.31
N ALA A 83 -12.69 0.44 7.62
CA ALA A 83 -11.86 -0.45 8.42
C ALA A 83 -11.95 -1.91 7.94
N TYR A 84 -13.14 -2.37 7.55
CA TYR A 84 -13.31 -3.71 6.95
C TYR A 84 -12.57 -3.82 5.61
N GLN A 85 -12.69 -2.82 4.73
CA GLN A 85 -11.96 -2.81 3.45
C GLN A 85 -10.44 -2.85 3.65
N LEU A 86 -9.91 -2.08 4.61
CA LEU A 86 -8.48 -2.10 4.95
C LEU A 86 -8.04 -3.45 5.52
N ALA A 87 -8.89 -4.12 6.30
CA ALA A 87 -8.63 -5.46 6.80
C ALA A 87 -8.53 -6.48 5.64
N MET A 88 -9.41 -6.39 4.64
CA MET A 88 -9.36 -7.23 3.44
C MET A 88 -8.10 -6.97 2.62
N ILE A 89 -7.76 -5.70 2.36
CA ILE A 89 -6.52 -5.33 1.64
C ILE A 89 -5.28 -5.89 2.35
N CYS A 90 -5.22 -5.76 3.68
CA CYS A 90 -4.11 -6.31 4.45
C CYS A 90 -4.06 -7.85 4.36
N ASN A 91 -5.21 -8.52 4.43
CA ASN A 91 -5.25 -9.97 4.28
C ASN A 91 -4.78 -10.41 2.89
N ASP A 92 -5.22 -9.73 1.82
CA ASP A 92 -4.82 -10.02 0.44
C ASP A 92 -3.32 -9.79 0.20
N ASN A 93 -2.72 -8.83 0.90
CA ASN A 93 -1.27 -8.60 0.88
C ASN A 93 -0.47 -9.64 1.69
N THR A 94 -1.13 -10.56 2.40
CA THR A 94 -0.47 -11.60 3.19
C THR A 94 -0.15 -12.82 2.31
N PRO A 95 1.10 -13.33 2.28
CA PRO A 95 1.48 -14.46 1.41
C PRO A 95 0.65 -15.74 1.55
N ASP A 96 0.13 -15.99 2.77
CA ASP A 96 -0.84 -17.02 3.07
C ASP A 96 -2.03 -16.32 3.74
N PRO A 97 -3.03 -15.86 2.98
CA PRO A 97 -4.14 -15.10 3.53
C PRO A 97 -5.01 -15.98 4.43
N LEU A 98 -5.65 -15.36 5.42
CA LEU A 98 -6.68 -16.02 6.21
C LEU A 98 -7.94 -16.26 5.35
N PRO A 99 -8.72 -17.31 5.61
CA PRO A 99 -10.04 -17.46 5.00
C PRO A 99 -10.90 -16.23 5.28
N GLU A 100 -11.72 -15.82 4.30
CA GLU A 100 -12.58 -14.63 4.44
C GLU A 100 -13.51 -14.72 5.66
N GLU A 101 -14.03 -15.90 5.98
CA GLU A 101 -14.85 -16.14 7.18
C GLU A 101 -14.09 -15.82 8.48
N GLU A 102 -12.79 -16.08 8.53
CA GLU A 102 -11.94 -15.76 9.68
C GLU A 102 -11.68 -14.26 9.81
N VAL A 103 -11.49 -13.57 8.68
CA VAL A 103 -11.40 -12.10 8.65
C VAL A 103 -12.70 -11.48 9.14
N ASN A 104 -13.84 -11.94 8.61
CA ASN A 104 -15.18 -11.52 9.00
C ASN A 104 -15.43 -11.70 10.51
N ARG A 105 -15.14 -12.89 11.03
CA ARG A 105 -15.29 -13.19 12.46
C ARG A 105 -14.44 -12.27 13.33
N THR A 106 -13.19 -12.02 12.93
CA THR A 106 -12.27 -11.14 13.66
C THR A 106 -12.75 -9.70 13.64
N PHE A 107 -13.18 -9.21 12.48
CA PHE A 107 -13.74 -7.87 12.32
C PHE A 107 -14.98 -7.66 13.19
N GLN A 108 -15.94 -8.58 13.15
CA GLN A 108 -17.15 -8.51 13.98
C GLN A 108 -16.84 -8.53 15.48
N SER A 109 -15.82 -9.30 15.90
CA SER A 109 -15.36 -9.33 17.30
C SER A 109 -14.82 -7.96 17.73
N MET A 110 -13.98 -7.35 16.89
CA MET A 110 -13.39 -6.04 17.18
C MET A 110 -14.40 -4.90 17.12
N LEU A 111 -15.32 -4.92 16.16
CA LEU A 111 -16.41 -3.94 16.07
C LEU A 111 -17.31 -4.00 17.30
N ARG A 112 -17.74 -5.20 17.74
CA ARG A 112 -18.52 -5.35 18.98
C ARG A 112 -17.79 -4.84 20.22
N ARG A 113 -16.46 -5.06 20.27
CA ARG A 113 -15.63 -4.55 21.36
C ARG A 113 -15.57 -3.02 21.35
N ASP A 114 -15.42 -2.40 20.19
CA ASP A 114 -15.38 -0.95 20.02
C ASP A 114 -16.70 -0.29 20.43
N LEU A 115 -17.83 -0.83 19.96
CA LEU A 115 -19.17 -0.36 20.34
C LEU A 115 -19.42 -0.44 21.85
N ARG A 116 -18.96 -1.51 22.50
CA ARG A 116 -19.03 -1.63 23.98
C ARG A 116 -18.20 -0.57 24.72
N ASN A 117 -17.17 -0.02 24.07
CA ASN A 117 -16.27 0.97 24.65
C ASN A 117 -16.70 2.41 24.30
N GLY A 118 -17.91 2.62 23.80
CA GLY A 118 -18.45 3.94 23.45
C GLY A 118 -18.25 4.33 21.99
N GLY A 119 -17.84 3.38 21.12
CA GLY A 119 -17.88 3.58 19.68
C GLY A 119 -19.31 3.78 19.20
N GLU A 120 -19.51 4.73 18.27
CA GLU A 120 -20.79 4.96 17.61
C GLU A 120 -20.76 4.35 16.22
N ILE A 121 -21.86 3.73 15.79
CA ILE A 121 -22.03 3.35 14.39
C ILE A 121 -22.22 4.64 13.59
N ARG A 122 -21.16 5.09 12.93
CA ARG A 122 -21.18 6.22 11.99
C ARG A 122 -21.19 5.64 10.58
N GLY A 123 -22.31 5.80 9.86
CA GLY A 123 -22.45 5.31 8.49
C GLY A 123 -23.70 4.46 8.30
N GLY A 124 -24.81 5.13 8.02
CA GLY A 124 -26.01 4.59 7.37
C GLY A 124 -26.22 5.32 6.06
#